data_AF-A0A1Y3NHK7-F1
#
_entry.id   AF-A0A1Y3NHK7-F1
#
_cell.length_a   1.000
_cell.length_b   1.000
_cell.length_c   1.000
_cell.angle_alpha   90.00
_cell.angle_beta   90.00
_cell.angle_gamma   90.00
#
_symmetry.space_group_name_H-M   'P 1'
#
loop_
_entity.id
_entity.type
_entity.pdbx_description
1 polymer ?
#
loop_
_entity_poly.entity_id
_entity_poly.type
_entity_poly.pdbx_seq_one_letter_code
_entity_poly.pdbx_strand_id
1 'polypeptide(L)'
;MGNDNNRGFIRTGLSQLGVLITYPLVHALAGCLVLHITSSGVINNIIVRYLQKYIAKQNIAFAMVGIYALFVFTILDYIVKILSKSDIDDSPTMRWIRIIKKSTMISRIQAIHVSLIDSFPLFAAAVIISYVTSVPILVRNTFSILFVLSKLISSLSSFLYLEFPRSLFWAMSNICCYVLFSYAVWLDFPKYFKRAIRQWEYFFKDVSDYYGFRYK
;
A
#
# COMPACT_ATOMS: atom_id res chain seq x y z
N MET A 1 -24.93 19.03 37.72
CA MET A 1 -24.63 17.86 36.86
C MET A 1 -25.25 18.11 35.50
N GLY A 2 -24.47 18.46 34.47
CA GLY A 2 -25.05 18.79 33.16
C GLY A 2 -24.10 19.35 32.09
N ASN A 3 -22.79 19.06 32.15
CA ASN A 3 -21.83 19.66 31.20
C ASN A 3 -20.82 18.66 30.58
N ASP A 4 -20.93 17.36 30.86
CA ASP A 4 -19.98 16.35 30.35
C ASP A 4 -20.43 15.70 29.03
N ASN A 5 -21.75 15.60 28.77
CA ASN A 5 -22.25 15.02 27.52
C ASN A 5 -21.96 15.87 26.28
N ASN A 6 -21.85 17.20 26.43
CA ASN A 6 -21.64 18.10 25.29
C ASN A 6 -20.17 18.09 24.82
N ARG A 7 -19.22 17.81 25.71
CA ARG A 7 -17.78 17.73 25.37
C ARG A 7 -17.43 16.46 24.59
N GLY A 8 -18.12 15.34 24.86
CA GLY A 8 -17.96 14.10 24.10
C GLY A 8 -18.37 14.26 22.64
N PHE A 9 -19.52 14.88 22.39
CA PHE A 9 -20.08 15.07 21.04
C PHE A 9 -19.23 16.00 20.16
N ILE A 10 -18.71 17.10 20.73
CA ILE A 10 -17.82 18.03 20.01
C ILE A 10 -16.49 17.36 19.67
N ARG A 11 -15.93 16.54 20.58
CA ARG A 11 -14.65 15.85 20.36
C ARG A 11 -14.77 14.74 19.32
N THR A 12 -15.88 14.00 19.29
CA THR A 12 -16.17 13.01 18.24
C THR A 12 -16.47 13.68 16.90
N GLY A 13 -17.23 14.78 16.88
CA GLY A 13 -17.57 15.53 15.66
C GLY A 13 -16.36 16.15 14.97
N LEU A 14 -15.46 16.81 15.72
CA LEU A 14 -14.21 17.35 15.17
C LEU A 14 -13.27 16.23 14.66
N SER A 15 -13.23 15.09 15.35
CA SER A 15 -12.43 13.94 14.89
C SER A 15 -12.96 13.35 13.57
N GLN A 16 -14.28 13.31 13.38
CA GLN A 16 -14.88 12.83 12.13
C GLN A 16 -14.69 13.81 10.97
N LEU A 17 -14.79 15.12 11.22
CA LEU A 17 -14.44 16.14 10.24
C LEU A 17 -12.96 16.07 9.83
N GLY A 18 -12.07 15.83 10.79
CA GLY A 18 -10.65 15.59 10.52
C GLY A 18 -10.43 14.39 9.60
N VAL A 19 -11.11 13.27 9.84
CA VAL A 19 -11.05 12.09 8.95
C VAL A 19 -11.62 12.38 7.57
N LEU A 20 -12.73 13.14 7.49
CA LEU A 20 -13.38 13.49 6.23
C LEU A 20 -12.47 14.32 5.30
N ILE A 21 -11.62 15.19 5.87
CA ILE A 21 -10.69 16.05 5.11
C ILE A 21 -9.37 15.33 4.82
N THR A 22 -8.84 14.61 5.81
CA THR A 22 -7.53 13.95 5.68
C THR A 22 -7.58 12.76 4.72
N TYR A 23 -8.70 12.04 4.65
CA TYR A 23 -8.81 10.85 3.83
C TYR A 23 -8.73 11.12 2.32
N PRO A 24 -9.49 12.08 1.74
CA PRO A 24 -9.33 12.48 0.33
C PRO A 24 -7.95 13.03 0.04
N LEU A 25 -7.35 13.78 0.96
CA LEU A 25 -6.02 14.36 0.79
C LEU A 25 -4.95 13.27 0.71
N VAL A 26 -5.00 12.26 1.58
CA VAL A 26 -4.07 11.11 1.53
C VAL A 26 -4.24 10.33 0.24
N HIS A 27 -5.47 10.15 -0.26
CA HIS A 27 -5.71 9.48 -1.55
C HIS A 27 -5.20 10.30 -2.74
N ALA A 28 -5.38 11.63 -2.70
CA ALA A 28 -4.84 12.52 -3.72
C ALA A 28 -3.30 12.45 -3.74
N LEU A 29 -2.64 12.55 -2.58
CA LEU A 29 -1.19 12.43 -2.45
C LEU A 29 -0.69 11.05 -2.91
N ALA A 30 -1.38 9.98 -2.53
CA ALA A 30 -1.05 8.64 -2.98
C ALA A 30 -1.21 8.51 -4.50
N GLY A 31 -2.28 9.07 -5.09
CA GLY A 31 -2.50 9.09 -6.54
C GLY A 31 -1.39 9.84 -7.28
N CYS A 32 -1.00 11.00 -6.77
CA CYS A 32 0.14 11.78 -7.24
C CYS A 32 1.44 10.97 -7.22
N LEU A 33 1.72 10.24 -6.14
CA LEU A 33 2.89 9.37 -6.04
C LEU A 33 2.83 8.19 -7.02
N VAL A 34 1.67 7.56 -7.19
CA VAL A 34 1.47 6.51 -8.20
C VAL A 34 1.77 7.06 -9.59
N LEU A 35 1.25 8.23 -9.93
CA LEU A 35 1.51 8.87 -11.23
C LEU A 35 3.00 9.17 -11.40
N HIS A 36 3.65 9.76 -10.40
CA HIS A 36 5.08 10.08 -10.44
C HIS A 36 5.96 8.83 -10.62
N ILE A 37 5.69 7.77 -9.86
CA ILE A 37 6.46 6.52 -9.95
C ILE A 37 6.22 5.84 -11.29
N THR A 38 4.98 5.88 -11.79
CA THR A 38 4.63 5.29 -13.10
C THR A 38 5.27 6.08 -14.25
N SER A 39 5.24 7.42 -14.21
CA SER A 39 5.82 8.29 -15.24
C SER A 39 7.35 8.21 -15.28
N SER A 40 7.99 8.06 -14.11
CA SER A 40 9.46 7.90 -14.03
C SER A 40 9.97 6.64 -14.74
N GLY A 41 9.10 5.64 -14.97
CA GLY A 41 9.49 4.36 -15.57
C GLY A 41 10.42 3.51 -14.71
N VAL A 42 10.73 3.91 -13.47
CA VAL A 42 11.69 3.25 -12.57
C VAL A 42 11.35 1.77 -12.37
N ILE A 43 10.08 1.47 -12.11
CA ILE A 43 9.63 0.08 -11.92
C ILE A 43 9.91 -0.76 -13.18
N ASN A 44 9.63 -0.21 -14.35
CA ASN A 44 9.78 -0.94 -15.60
C ASN A 44 11.24 -1.10 -16.03
N ASN A 45 12.05 -0.06 -15.82
CA ASN A 45 13.45 -0.05 -16.24
C ASN A 45 14.35 -0.84 -15.29
N ILE A 46 14.03 -0.88 -13.99
CA ILE A 46 14.86 -1.54 -12.98
C ILE A 46 14.24 -2.88 -12.61
N ILE A 47 13.06 -2.86 -11.99
CA ILE A 47 12.50 -4.04 -11.32
C ILE A 47 12.00 -5.06 -12.33
N VAL A 48 11.22 -4.63 -13.33
CA VAL A 48 10.69 -5.55 -14.36
C VAL A 48 11.84 -6.16 -15.17
N ARG A 49 12.86 -5.37 -15.55
CA ARG A 49 14.04 -5.93 -16.25
C ARG A 49 14.80 -6.93 -15.40
N TYR A 50 14.92 -6.67 -14.09
CA TYR A 50 15.55 -7.62 -13.17
C TYR A 50 14.75 -8.93 -13.07
N LEU A 51 13.43 -8.84 -12.87
CA LEU A 51 12.54 -10.00 -12.75
C LEU A 51 12.45 -10.81 -14.05
N GLN A 52 12.59 -10.17 -15.21
CA GLN A 52 12.61 -10.83 -16.52
C GLN A 52 13.74 -11.86 -16.68
N LYS A 53 14.81 -11.77 -15.88
CA LYS A 53 15.87 -12.78 -15.87
C LYS A 53 15.40 -14.13 -15.35
N TYR A 54 14.37 -14.15 -14.51
CA TYR A 54 13.88 -15.35 -13.84
C TYR A 54 12.47 -15.76 -14.29
N ILE A 55 11.63 -14.79 -14.66
CA ILE A 55 10.22 -15.01 -14.94
C ILE A 55 9.87 -14.38 -16.30
N ALA A 56 9.14 -15.12 -17.14
CA ALA A 56 8.63 -14.60 -18.39
C ALA A 56 7.79 -13.33 -18.16
N LYS A 57 7.99 -12.30 -18.99
CA LYS A 57 7.36 -10.97 -18.83
C LYS A 57 5.85 -11.03 -18.60
N GLN A 58 5.16 -11.96 -19.25
CA GLN A 58 3.70 -12.15 -19.15
C GLN A 58 3.24 -12.67 -17.78
N ASN A 59 4.11 -13.37 -17.04
CA ASN A 59 3.82 -14.05 -15.79
C ASN A 59 4.22 -13.23 -14.55
N ILE A 60 4.89 -12.09 -14.71
CA ILE A 60 5.38 -11.28 -13.58
C ILE A 60 4.23 -10.87 -12.65
N ALA A 61 3.11 -10.40 -13.17
CA ALA A 61 1.97 -10.02 -12.36
C ALA A 61 1.42 -11.18 -11.50
N PHE A 62 1.30 -12.38 -12.06
CA PHE A 62 0.90 -13.57 -11.30
C PHE A 62 1.96 -14.01 -10.30
N ALA A 63 3.24 -13.89 -10.65
CA ALA A 63 4.32 -14.13 -9.69
C ALA A 63 4.22 -13.18 -8.49
N MET A 64 3.86 -11.91 -8.70
CA MET A 64 3.62 -10.97 -7.58
C MET A 64 2.44 -11.39 -6.70
N VAL A 65 1.36 -11.93 -7.28
CA VAL A 65 0.26 -12.52 -6.50
C VAL A 65 0.76 -13.70 -5.66
N GLY A 66 1.56 -14.59 -6.25
CA GLY A 66 2.16 -15.73 -5.54
C GLY A 66 3.11 -15.29 -4.42
N ILE A 67 3.99 -14.32 -4.68
CA ILE A 67 4.91 -13.75 -3.68
C ILE A 67 4.11 -13.12 -2.53
N TYR A 68 3.06 -12.37 -2.84
CA TYR A 68 2.22 -11.76 -1.83
C TYR A 68 1.45 -12.81 -1.00
N ALA A 69 0.91 -13.85 -1.65
CA ALA A 69 0.26 -14.97 -0.97
C ALA A 69 1.23 -15.68 -0.01
N LEU A 70 2.44 -16.00 -0.46
CA LEU A 70 3.48 -16.62 0.37
C LEU A 70 3.83 -15.71 1.55
N PHE A 71 4.07 -14.42 1.30
CA PHE A 71 4.40 -13.49 2.37
C PHE A 71 3.32 -13.42 3.46
N VAL A 72 2.05 -13.34 3.05
CA VAL A 72 0.92 -13.19 3.98
C VAL A 72 0.59 -14.51 4.68
N PHE A 73 0.32 -15.58 3.93
CA PHE A 73 -0.23 -16.81 4.48
C PHE A 73 0.81 -17.77 5.04
N THR A 74 2.10 -17.63 4.69
CA THR A 74 3.15 -18.50 5.24
C THR A 74 4.07 -17.72 6.17
N ILE A 75 4.73 -16.67 5.69
CA ILE A 75 5.76 -15.98 6.46
C ILE A 75 5.14 -15.25 7.66
N LEU A 76 4.14 -14.39 7.42
CA LEU A 76 3.52 -13.62 8.50
C LEU A 76 2.71 -14.50 9.46
N ASP A 77 1.95 -15.47 8.95
CA ASP A 77 1.23 -16.43 9.79
C ASP A 77 2.19 -17.22 10.71
N TYR A 78 3.33 -17.67 10.18
CA TYR A 78 4.37 -18.34 10.97
C TYR A 78 4.96 -17.43 12.05
N ILE A 79 5.27 -16.18 11.71
CA ILE A 79 5.77 -15.19 12.68
C ILE A 79 4.75 -14.96 13.80
N VAL A 80 3.47 -14.77 13.46
CA VAL A 80 2.39 -14.61 14.45
C VAL A 80 2.31 -15.82 15.38
N LYS A 81 2.35 -17.04 14.82
CA LYS A 81 2.31 -18.29 15.59
C LYS A 81 3.49 -18.42 16.55
N ILE A 82 4.73 -18.17 16.11
CA ILE A 82 5.90 -18.22 16.99
C ILE A 82 5.77 -17.20 18.13
N LEU A 83 5.42 -15.97 17.80
CA LEU A 83 5.34 -14.90 18.78
C LEU A 83 4.25 -15.19 19.82
N SER A 84 3.13 -15.79 19.40
CA SER A 84 2.03 -16.20 20.28
C SER A 84 2.38 -17.36 21.22
N LYS A 85 3.26 -18.28 20.81
CA LYS A 85 3.63 -19.47 21.61
C LYS A 85 4.70 -19.20 22.68
N SER A 86 5.43 -18.09 22.60
CA SER A 86 6.61 -17.84 23.45
C SER A 86 6.28 -17.38 24.89
N ASP A 87 5.19 -17.89 25.49
CA ASP A 87 4.60 -17.37 26.74
C ASP A 87 5.04 -18.10 28.03
N ILE A 88 6.25 -18.69 28.05
CA ILE A 88 6.76 -19.43 29.22
C ILE A 88 8.11 -18.84 29.64
N ASP A 89 8.11 -17.86 30.54
CA ASP A 89 9.31 -17.47 31.31
C ASP A 89 8.90 -16.78 32.63
N ASP A 90 9.12 -17.44 33.77
CA ASP A 90 8.57 -17.14 35.10
C ASP A 90 9.39 -16.13 35.94
N SER A 91 10.18 -15.26 35.31
CA SER A 91 11.05 -14.33 36.07
C SER A 91 10.25 -13.12 36.65
N PRO A 92 10.28 -12.86 37.96
CA PRO A 92 9.35 -11.92 38.61
C PRO A 92 9.69 -10.42 38.46
N THR A 93 10.92 -10.05 38.11
CA THR A 93 11.41 -8.66 38.28
C THR A 93 11.10 -7.67 37.15
N MET A 94 10.61 -8.12 35.99
CA MET A 94 10.26 -7.24 34.83
C MET A 94 9.03 -7.74 34.04
N ARG A 95 8.24 -8.65 34.63
CA ARG A 95 7.18 -9.41 33.94
C ARG A 95 6.13 -8.49 33.30
N TRP A 96 5.62 -7.50 34.02
CA TRP A 96 4.52 -6.64 33.55
C TRP A 96 4.89 -5.72 32.39
N ILE A 97 6.06 -5.08 32.42
CA ILE A 97 6.53 -4.20 31.33
C ILE A 97 6.82 -5.03 30.07
N ARG A 98 7.37 -6.25 30.22
CA ARG A 98 7.63 -7.17 29.12
C ARG A 98 6.34 -7.71 28.50
N ILE A 99 5.36 -8.08 29.33
CA ILE A 99 4.02 -8.51 28.86
C ILE A 99 3.33 -7.38 28.10
N ILE A 100 3.35 -6.14 28.60
CA ILE A 100 2.69 -5.00 27.91
C ILE A 100 3.39 -4.67 26.58
N LYS A 101 4.73 -4.60 26.55
CA LYS A 101 5.50 -4.35 25.31
C LYS A 101 5.37 -5.50 24.29
N LYS A 102 5.33 -6.74 24.75
CA LYS A 102 5.17 -7.92 23.88
C LYS A 102 3.73 -8.06 23.39
N SER A 103 2.74 -7.82 24.26
CA SER A 103 1.32 -7.74 23.90
C SER A 103 1.05 -6.66 22.85
N THR A 104 1.72 -5.51 22.94
CA THR A 104 1.58 -4.42 21.95
C THR A 104 2.31 -4.72 20.63
N MET A 105 3.40 -5.48 20.65
CA MET A 105 4.09 -5.91 19.43
C MET A 105 3.32 -7.03 18.72
N ILE A 106 2.86 -8.03 19.46
CA ILE A 106 2.05 -9.15 18.94
C ILE A 106 0.75 -8.62 18.34
N SER A 107 0.04 -7.76 19.06
CA SER A 107 -1.22 -7.17 18.57
C SER A 107 -1.02 -6.39 17.27
N ARG A 108 0.14 -5.75 17.07
CA ARG A 108 0.45 -5.07 15.81
C ARG A 108 0.78 -6.00 14.67
N ILE A 109 1.60 -7.02 14.91
CA ILE A 109 1.91 -7.97 13.85
C ILE A 109 0.63 -8.71 13.44
N GLN A 110 -0.24 -9.02 14.40
CA GLN A 110 -1.57 -9.56 14.13
C GLN A 110 -2.44 -8.57 13.35
N ALA A 111 -2.48 -7.28 13.71
CA ALA A 111 -3.22 -6.26 12.96
C ALA A 111 -2.68 -6.08 11.52
N ILE A 112 -1.35 -6.14 11.34
CA ILE A 112 -0.71 -6.11 10.02
C ILE A 112 -1.12 -7.35 9.22
N HIS A 113 -1.06 -8.54 9.82
CA HIS A 113 -1.43 -9.80 9.18
C HIS A 113 -2.88 -9.77 8.69
N VAL A 114 -3.84 -9.39 9.56
CA VAL A 114 -5.25 -9.26 9.20
C VAL A 114 -5.44 -8.26 8.06
N SER A 115 -4.82 -7.07 8.15
CA SER A 115 -4.93 -6.05 7.10
C SER A 115 -4.40 -6.53 5.74
N LEU A 116 -3.34 -7.35 5.73
CA LEU A 116 -2.78 -7.90 4.51
C LEU A 116 -3.65 -9.01 3.92
N ILE A 117 -4.19 -9.90 4.76
CA ILE A 117 -5.19 -10.91 4.36
C ILE A 117 -6.40 -10.24 3.71
N ASP A 118 -6.95 -9.21 4.32
CA ASP A 118 -8.16 -8.53 3.82
C ASP A 118 -7.95 -7.92 2.42
N SER A 119 -6.73 -7.48 2.12
CA SER A 119 -6.40 -6.90 0.82
C SER A 119 -6.00 -7.93 -0.25
N PHE A 120 -5.78 -9.18 0.13
CA PHE A 120 -5.37 -10.24 -0.80
C PHE A 120 -6.44 -10.53 -1.87
N PRO A 121 -7.72 -10.76 -1.54
CA PRO A 121 -8.75 -11.05 -2.55
C PRO A 121 -8.90 -9.91 -3.56
N LEU A 122 -8.85 -8.66 -3.10
CA LEU A 122 -8.94 -7.48 -3.95
C LEU A 122 -7.79 -7.44 -4.97
N PHE A 123 -6.56 -7.68 -4.50
CA PHE A 123 -5.39 -7.68 -5.36
C PHE A 123 -5.41 -8.83 -6.37
N ALA A 124 -5.68 -10.05 -5.90
CA ALA A 124 -5.76 -11.22 -6.78
C ALA A 124 -6.84 -11.03 -7.86
N ALA A 125 -8.02 -10.55 -7.49
CA ALA A 125 -9.11 -10.26 -8.42
C ALA A 125 -8.69 -9.20 -9.45
N ALA A 126 -8.05 -8.10 -9.04
CA ALA A 126 -7.57 -7.06 -9.95
C ALA A 126 -6.57 -7.62 -10.99
N VAL A 127 -5.63 -8.46 -10.55
CA VAL A 127 -4.62 -9.07 -11.44
C VAL A 127 -5.26 -10.09 -12.39
N ILE A 128 -6.15 -10.95 -11.90
CA ILE A 128 -6.83 -11.96 -12.72
C ILE A 128 -7.72 -11.28 -13.77
N ILE A 129 -8.55 -10.31 -13.36
CA ILE A 129 -9.45 -9.62 -14.27
C ILE A 129 -8.66 -8.85 -15.33
N SER A 130 -7.61 -8.12 -14.93
CA SER A 130 -6.75 -7.42 -15.90
C SER A 130 -5.99 -8.36 -16.85
N TYR A 131 -5.76 -9.62 -16.43
CA TYR A 131 -5.23 -10.65 -17.31
C TYR A 131 -6.26 -11.11 -18.35
N VAL A 132 -7.47 -11.44 -17.90
CA VAL A 132 -8.57 -11.89 -18.76
C VAL A 132 -8.98 -10.82 -19.78
N THR A 133 -9.04 -9.55 -19.36
CA THR A 133 -9.39 -8.43 -20.24
C THR A 133 -8.22 -7.92 -21.09
N SER A 134 -7.09 -8.63 -21.12
CA SER A 134 -5.92 -8.30 -21.94
C SER A 134 -5.38 -6.87 -21.73
N VAL A 135 -5.40 -6.38 -20.48
CA VAL A 135 -4.75 -5.10 -20.13
C VAL A 135 -3.28 -5.14 -20.53
N PRO A 136 -2.69 -4.05 -21.05
CA PRO A 136 -1.30 -4.03 -21.49
C PRO A 136 -0.35 -4.60 -20.42
N ILE A 137 0.49 -5.56 -20.84
CA ILE A 137 1.38 -6.31 -19.93
C ILE A 137 2.25 -5.38 -19.08
N LEU A 138 2.71 -4.27 -19.66
CA LEU A 138 3.51 -3.27 -18.95
C LEU A 138 2.74 -2.69 -17.76
N VAL A 139 1.52 -2.21 -18.00
CA VAL A 139 0.61 -1.65 -16.98
C VAL A 139 0.37 -2.69 -15.89
N ARG A 140 -0.04 -3.90 -16.27
CA ARG A 140 -0.32 -5.00 -15.34
C ARG A 140 0.87 -5.29 -14.43
N ASN A 141 2.07 -5.40 -14.99
CA ASN A 141 3.29 -5.67 -14.22
C ASN A 141 3.68 -4.49 -13.32
N THR A 142 3.62 -3.25 -13.82
CA THR A 142 3.97 -2.05 -13.04
C THR A 142 3.10 -1.95 -11.80
N PHE A 143 1.77 -2.02 -11.96
CA PHE A 143 0.84 -1.87 -10.84
C PHE A 143 0.86 -3.06 -9.88
N SER A 144 1.12 -4.27 -10.37
CA SER A 144 1.26 -5.45 -9.49
C SER A 144 2.50 -5.36 -8.61
N ILE A 145 3.63 -4.93 -9.18
CA ILE A 145 4.86 -4.72 -8.42
C ILE A 145 4.68 -3.58 -7.41
N LEU A 146 4.10 -2.47 -7.87
CA LEU A 146 3.88 -1.30 -7.04
C LEU A 146 2.96 -1.61 -5.85
N PHE A 147 1.89 -2.37 -6.08
CA PHE A 147 1.00 -2.84 -5.02
C PHE A 147 1.78 -3.57 -3.91
N VAL A 148 2.56 -4.58 -4.27
CA VAL A 148 3.28 -5.40 -3.28
C VAL A 148 4.31 -4.56 -2.53
N LEU A 149 5.08 -3.71 -3.24
CA LEU A 149 6.04 -2.82 -2.59
C LEU A 149 5.35 -1.85 -1.62
N SER A 150 4.26 -1.20 -2.04
CA SER A 150 3.49 -0.30 -1.18
C SER A 150 2.94 -1.02 0.04
N LYS A 151 2.45 -2.27 -0.08
CA LYS A 151 2.00 -3.07 1.07
C LYS A 151 3.13 -3.43 2.03
N LEU A 152 4.31 -3.78 1.51
CA LEU A 152 5.48 -4.06 2.35
C LEU A 152 5.92 -2.80 3.13
N ILE A 153 5.99 -1.65 2.46
CA ILE A 153 6.36 -0.38 3.09
C ILE A 153 5.30 0.05 4.12
N SER A 154 4.01 -0.08 3.79
CA SER A 154 2.91 0.23 4.72
C SER A 154 2.95 -0.68 5.97
N SER A 155 3.24 -1.96 5.78
CA SER A 155 3.39 -2.94 6.87
C SER A 155 4.58 -2.59 7.78
N LEU A 156 5.74 -2.28 7.18
CA LEU A 156 6.92 -1.84 7.92
C LEU A 156 6.67 -0.53 8.67
N SER A 157 5.99 0.43 8.04
CA SER A 157 5.61 1.70 8.66
C SER A 157 4.66 1.48 9.84
N SER A 158 3.72 0.53 9.72
CA SER A 158 2.82 0.14 10.81
C SER A 158 3.57 -0.50 11.98
N PHE A 159 4.64 -1.23 11.69
CA PHE A 159 5.50 -1.80 12.73
C PHE A 159 6.34 -0.72 13.44
N LEU A 160 6.82 0.28 12.69
CA LEU A 160 7.64 1.40 13.18
C LEU A 160 6.85 2.60 13.73
N TYR A 161 5.52 2.53 13.82
CA TYR A 161 4.64 3.64 14.26
C TYR A 161 4.66 4.89 13.38
N LEU A 162 4.97 4.75 12.10
CA LEU A 162 4.93 5.86 11.16
C LEU A 162 3.52 5.97 10.56
N GLU A 163 2.65 6.72 11.23
CA GLU A 163 1.22 6.83 10.88
C GLU A 163 0.98 7.41 9.47
N PHE A 164 1.71 8.49 9.12
CA PHE A 164 1.57 9.13 7.82
C PHE A 164 2.07 8.24 6.67
N PRO A 165 3.32 7.72 6.66
CA PRO A 165 3.76 6.77 5.64
C PRO A 165 2.88 5.53 5.56
N ARG A 166 2.43 4.97 6.69
CA ARG A 166 1.53 3.82 6.72
C ARG A 166 0.26 4.08 5.91
N SER A 167 -0.43 5.17 6.19
CA SER A 167 -1.70 5.52 5.52
C SER A 167 -1.50 5.87 4.04
N LEU A 168 -0.41 6.59 3.72
CA LEU A 168 -0.05 6.96 2.36
C LEU A 168 0.21 5.73 1.47
N PHE A 169 1.09 4.83 1.91
CA PHE A 169 1.41 3.61 1.15
C PHE A 169 0.26 2.60 1.16
N TRP A 170 -0.57 2.59 2.20
CA TRP A 170 -1.82 1.83 2.19
C TRP A 170 -2.77 2.33 1.09
N ALA A 171 -3.03 3.64 1.03
CA ALA A 171 -3.87 4.25 -0.01
C ALA A 171 -3.28 4.00 -1.42
N MET A 172 -1.96 4.13 -1.54
CA MET A 172 -1.23 3.87 -2.79
C MET A 172 -1.45 2.44 -3.31
N SER A 173 -1.42 1.44 -2.44
CA SER A 173 -1.71 0.06 -2.82
C SER A 173 -3.15 -0.13 -3.32
N ASN A 174 -4.13 0.51 -2.67
CA ASN A 174 -5.53 0.44 -3.10
C ASN A 174 -5.73 1.11 -4.48
N ILE A 175 -5.09 2.26 -4.71
CA ILE A 175 -5.11 2.95 -6.01
C ILE A 175 -4.56 2.06 -7.12
N CYS A 176 -3.50 1.26 -6.86
CA CYS A 176 -2.98 0.33 -7.85
C CYS A 176 -4.05 -0.70 -8.28
N CYS A 177 -4.82 -1.23 -7.34
CA CYS A 177 -5.93 -2.13 -7.66
C CYS A 177 -7.02 -1.41 -8.44
N TYR A 178 -7.42 -0.21 -8.01
CA TYR A 178 -8.44 0.58 -8.71
C TYR A 178 -8.03 0.93 -10.13
N VAL A 179 -6.77 1.27 -10.38
CA VAL A 179 -6.25 1.52 -11.73
C VAL A 179 -6.35 0.26 -12.58
N LEU A 180 -5.94 -0.91 -12.06
CA LEU A 180 -6.07 -2.18 -12.79
C LEU A 180 -7.52 -2.51 -13.14
N PHE A 181 -8.45 -2.33 -12.20
CA PHE A 181 -9.89 -2.50 -12.43
C PHE A 181 -10.41 -1.51 -13.48
N SER A 182 -10.01 -0.24 -13.37
CA SER A 182 -10.40 0.82 -14.30
C SER A 182 -9.94 0.51 -15.74
N TYR A 183 -8.71 0.01 -15.89
CA TYR A 183 -8.17 -0.47 -17.17
C TYR A 183 -8.94 -1.66 -17.74
N ALA A 184 -9.48 -2.52 -16.88
CA ALA A 184 -10.20 -3.71 -17.31
C ALA A 184 -11.66 -3.43 -17.68
N VAL A 185 -12.30 -2.50 -16.98
CA VAL A 185 -13.74 -2.20 -17.13
C VAL A 185 -13.99 -1.11 -18.16
N TRP A 186 -13.19 -0.06 -18.19
CA TRP A 186 -13.43 1.11 -19.04
C TRP A 186 -12.52 1.11 -20.27
N LEU A 187 -13.12 0.95 -21.45
CA LEU A 187 -12.43 0.93 -22.74
C LEU A 187 -11.60 2.20 -23.01
N ASP A 188 -12.10 3.37 -22.61
CA ASP A 188 -11.42 4.65 -22.83
C ASP A 188 -10.48 5.07 -21.68
N PHE A 189 -10.47 4.35 -20.57
CA PHE A 189 -9.59 4.65 -19.43
C PHE A 189 -8.10 4.74 -19.79
N PRO A 190 -7.53 3.89 -20.66
CA PRO A 190 -6.15 4.05 -21.11
C PRO A 190 -5.84 5.43 -21.70
N LYS A 191 -6.80 6.04 -22.41
CA LYS A 191 -6.63 7.38 -23.01
C LYS A 191 -6.61 8.45 -21.92
N TYR A 192 -7.55 8.39 -20.97
CA TYR A 192 -7.62 9.32 -19.85
C TYR A 192 -6.39 9.21 -18.94
N PHE A 193 -5.99 7.98 -18.58
CA PHE A 193 -4.83 7.74 -17.74
C PHE A 193 -3.54 8.24 -18.38
N LYS A 194 -3.34 7.99 -19.69
CA LYS A 194 -2.21 8.53 -20.44
C LYS A 194 -2.23 10.06 -20.54
N ARG A 195 -3.40 10.68 -20.55
CA ARG A 195 -3.52 12.15 -20.48
C ARG A 195 -3.13 12.67 -19.10
N ALA A 196 -3.58 12.01 -18.04
CA ALA A 196 -3.23 12.36 -16.66
C ALA A 196 -1.72 12.25 -16.41
N ILE A 197 -1.08 11.16 -16.87
CA ILE A 197 0.39 11.01 -16.79
C ILE A 197 1.10 12.18 -17.50
N ARG A 198 0.69 12.53 -18.72
CA ARG A 198 1.32 13.63 -19.47
C ARG A 198 1.15 14.97 -18.77
N GLN A 199 -0.06 15.28 -18.29
CA GLN A 199 -0.32 16.51 -17.54
C GLN A 199 0.53 16.58 -16.27
N TRP A 200 0.69 15.45 -15.60
CA TRP A 200 1.56 15.33 -14.44
C TRP A 200 3.03 15.57 -14.77
N GLU A 201 3.53 14.97 -15.86
CA GLU A 201 4.91 15.19 -16.33
C GLU A 201 5.17 16.66 -16.67
N TYR A 202 4.23 17.34 -17.35
CA TYR A 202 4.34 18.77 -17.63
C TYR A 202 4.36 19.59 -16.34
N PHE A 203 3.43 19.34 -15.42
CA PHE A 203 3.39 20.03 -14.14
C PHE A 203 4.70 19.85 -13.35
N PHE A 204 5.24 18.63 -13.30
CA PHE A 204 6.52 18.37 -12.61
C PHE A 204 7.67 19.10 -13.26
N LYS A 205 7.72 19.12 -14.60
CA LYS A 205 8.75 19.83 -15.33
C LYS A 205 8.71 21.32 -15.03
N ASP A 206 7.53 21.93 -15.09
CA ASP A 206 7.34 23.36 -14.80
C ASP A 206 7.77 23.71 -13.37
N VAL A 207 7.39 22.88 -12.38
CA VAL A 207 7.82 23.05 -10.98
C VAL A 207 9.34 22.90 -10.85
N SER A 208 9.93 21.88 -11.49
CA SER A 208 11.37 21.62 -11.45
C SER A 208 12.17 22.78 -12.06
N ASP A 209 11.71 23.31 -13.19
CA ASP A 209 12.32 24.44 -13.89
C ASP A 209 12.18 25.73 -13.06
N TYR A 210 11.02 25.96 -12.42
CA TYR A 210 10.79 27.12 -11.54
C TYR A 210 11.73 27.15 -10.33
N TYR A 211 11.95 26.02 -9.67
CA TYR A 211 12.84 25.94 -8.51
C TYR A 211 14.32 25.69 -8.88
N GLY A 212 14.67 25.66 -10.16
CA GLY A 212 16.05 25.46 -10.62
C GLY A 212 16.60 24.06 -10.34
N PHE A 213 15.75 23.08 -10.05
CA PHE A 213 16.14 21.67 -9.95
C PHE A 213 16.39 21.13 -11.36
N ARG A 214 17.53 21.46 -11.98
CA ARG A 214 17.97 20.77 -13.20
C ARG A 214 18.50 19.40 -12.80
N TYR A 215 17.79 18.35 -13.19
CA TYR A 215 18.36 17.00 -13.24
C TYR A 215 19.53 17.03 -14.24
N LYS A 216 20.76 16.92 -13.73
CA LYS A 216 21.95 16.61 -14.54
C LYS A 216 21.97 15.13 -14.87
#